data_AF-A0A948XU49-F1
#
_entry.id   AF-A0A948XU49-F1
#
_cell.length_a   1.000
_cell.length_b   1.000
_cell.length_c   1.000
_cell.angle_alpha   90.00
_cell.angle_beta   90.00
_cell.angle_gamma   90.00
#
_symmetry.space_group_name_H-M   'P 1'
#
loop_
_entity.id
_entity.type
_entity.pdbx_description
1 polymer ?
#
loop_
_entity_poly.entity_id
_entity_poly.type
_entity_poly.pdbx_seq_one_letter_code
_entity_poly.pdbx_strand_id
1 'polypeptide(L)'
;MPREVDERKKRAALRKLRRAAALAEQGLGPPLTDWETAFLEEVENRIEKYGSAFADPMKGAEGEALSGLQQLKLKQIDKKARGKEPKGFKAKKPMGQQRQAPPRAREDVIETPPPPEPPKPAKTRPALVPAAGLAGTGNVTALRRAKPRLTVIQGGAKKTEN
;
A
#
# COMPACT_ATOMS: atom_id res chain seq x y z
N MET A 1 -8.83 5.52 -33.37
CA MET A 1 -8.26 4.19 -33.63
C MET A 1 -8.23 3.37 -32.34
N PRO A 2 -8.52 2.05 -32.40
CA PRO A 2 -8.18 1.13 -31.31
C PRO A 2 -6.66 1.17 -31.09
N ARG A 3 -6.21 1.22 -29.84
CA ARG A 3 -4.77 1.14 -29.55
C ARG A 3 -4.35 -0.33 -29.50
N GLU A 4 -3.17 -0.63 -30.04
CA GLU A 4 -2.48 -1.89 -29.79
C GLU A 4 -1.99 -1.89 -28.33
N VAL A 5 -2.85 -2.38 -27.44
CA VAL A 5 -2.51 -2.63 -26.05
C VAL A 5 -2.06 -4.07 -25.92
N ASP A 6 -1.01 -4.31 -25.14
CA ASP A 6 -0.55 -5.67 -24.83
C ASP A 6 -1.72 -6.52 -24.30
N GLU A 7 -2.07 -7.60 -25.00
CA GLU A 7 -3.14 -8.53 -24.59
C GLU A 7 -2.94 -9.06 -23.17
N ARG A 8 -1.67 -9.23 -22.76
CA ARG A 8 -1.30 -9.62 -21.40
C ARG A 8 -1.75 -8.60 -20.37
N LYS A 9 -1.57 -7.30 -20.67
CA LYS A 9 -1.99 -6.20 -19.78
C LYS A 9 -3.50 -5.99 -19.82
N LYS A 10 -4.16 -6.19 -20.97
CA LYS A 10 -5.62 -6.27 -21.10
C LYS A 10 -6.19 -7.35 -20.18
N ARG A 11 -5.70 -8.59 -20.28
CA ARG A 11 -6.15 -9.70 -19.44
C ARG A 11 -5.86 -9.48 -17.96
N ALA A 12 -4.71 -8.88 -17.63
CA ALA A 12 -4.37 -8.53 -16.25
C ALA A 12 -5.30 -7.44 -15.68
N ALA A 13 -5.69 -6.45 -16.48
CA ALA A 13 -6.64 -5.41 -16.08
C ALA A 13 -8.04 -5.99 -15.84
N LEU A 14 -8.55 -6.81 -16.77
CA LEU A 14 -9.84 -7.51 -16.59
C LEU A 14 -9.85 -8.38 -15.33
N ARG A 15 -8.76 -9.10 -15.05
CA ARG A 15 -8.64 -9.86 -13.79
C ARG A 15 -8.70 -8.98 -12.55
N LYS A 16 -8.12 -7.76 -12.59
CA LYS A 16 -8.18 -6.82 -11.47
C LYS A 16 -9.59 -6.28 -11.27
N LEU A 17 -10.30 -5.92 -12.35
CA LEU A 17 -11.68 -5.44 -12.29
C LEU A 17 -12.62 -6.50 -11.70
N ARG A 18 -12.57 -7.72 -12.23
CA ARG A 18 -13.36 -8.85 -11.70
C ARG A 18 -13.04 -9.18 -10.26
N ARG A 19 -11.77 -9.06 -9.87
CA ARG A 19 -11.35 -9.26 -8.47
C ARG A 19 -11.89 -8.15 -7.57
N ALA A 20 -11.88 -6.90 -8.03
CA ALA A 20 -12.45 -5.79 -7.29
C ALA A 20 -13.97 -5.93 -7.13
N ALA A 21 -14.67 -6.32 -8.19
CA ALA A 21 -16.11 -6.62 -8.16
C ALA A 21 -16.43 -7.75 -7.17
N ALA A 22 -15.72 -8.88 -7.26
CA ALA A 22 -15.91 -10.00 -6.34
C ALA A 22 -15.59 -9.63 -4.89
N LEU A 23 -14.56 -8.81 -4.64
CA LEU A 23 -14.28 -8.31 -3.29
C LEU A 23 -15.35 -7.35 -2.77
N ALA A 24 -15.95 -6.55 -3.65
CA ALA A 24 -17.08 -5.70 -3.29
C ALA A 24 -18.31 -6.53 -2.94
N GLU A 25 -18.62 -7.57 -3.72
CA GLU A 25 -19.71 -8.52 -3.43
C GLU A 25 -19.49 -9.32 -2.15
N GLN A 26 -18.24 -9.67 -1.83
CA GLN A 26 -17.90 -10.36 -0.58
C GLN A 26 -18.20 -9.53 0.68
N GLY A 27 -18.46 -8.22 0.56
CA GLY A 27 -19.06 -7.42 1.63
C GLY A 27 -18.20 -7.28 2.90
N LEU A 28 -16.88 -7.45 2.82
CA LEU A 28 -15.99 -7.27 3.98
C LEU A 28 -15.84 -5.81 4.41
N GLY A 29 -16.36 -4.86 3.64
CA GLY A 29 -16.30 -3.44 3.91
C GLY A 29 -17.59 -2.72 3.56
N PRO A 30 -17.63 -1.39 3.72
CA PRO A 30 -18.78 -0.58 3.36
C PRO A 30 -19.19 -0.82 1.90
N PRO A 31 -20.50 -0.80 1.59
CA PRO A 31 -20.98 -1.02 0.23
C PRO A 31 -20.30 -0.05 -0.75
N LEU A 32 -20.02 -0.57 -1.94
CA LEU A 32 -19.48 0.23 -3.03
C LEU A 32 -20.49 1.33 -3.37
N THR A 33 -20.01 2.55 -3.64
CA THR A 33 -20.94 3.61 -4.07
C THR A 33 -21.45 3.31 -5.47
N ASP A 34 -22.66 3.75 -5.83
CA ASP A 34 -23.24 3.53 -7.17
C ASP A 34 -22.29 3.92 -8.31
N TRP A 35 -21.60 5.06 -8.16
CA TRP A 35 -20.59 5.50 -9.13
C TRP A 35 -19.35 4.57 -9.22
N GLU A 36 -18.95 3.95 -8.11
CA GLU A 36 -17.81 3.01 -8.11
C GLU A 36 -18.17 1.70 -8.82
N THR A 37 -19.43 1.26 -8.72
CA THR A 37 -19.95 0.10 -9.47
C THR A 37 -20.01 0.41 -10.96
N ALA A 38 -20.60 1.57 -11.32
CA ALA A 38 -20.64 2.05 -12.69
C ALA A 38 -19.22 2.23 -13.30
N PHE A 39 -18.26 2.67 -12.49
CA PHE A 39 -16.86 2.78 -12.91
C PHE A 39 -16.25 1.42 -13.29
N LEU A 40 -16.51 0.36 -12.52
CA LEU A 40 -15.97 -0.97 -12.82
C LEU A 40 -16.54 -1.49 -14.15
N GLU A 41 -17.85 -1.34 -14.36
CA GLU A 41 -18.55 -1.77 -15.56
C GLU A 41 -18.11 -0.98 -16.81
N GLU A 42 -18.05 0.36 -16.71
CA GLU A 42 -17.65 1.21 -17.84
C GLU A 42 -16.20 0.93 -18.27
N VAL A 43 -15.30 0.75 -17.29
CA VAL A 43 -13.89 0.44 -17.56
C VAL A 43 -13.73 -0.95 -18.16
N GLU A 44 -14.49 -1.95 -17.71
CA GLU A 44 -14.51 -3.28 -18.32
C GLU A 44 -14.97 -3.20 -19.79
N ASN A 45 -16.12 -2.58 -20.04
CA ASN A 45 -16.67 -2.38 -21.39
C ASN A 45 -15.68 -1.68 -22.34
N ARG A 46 -14.97 -0.66 -21.84
CA ARG A 46 -14.01 0.09 -22.65
C ARG A 46 -12.75 -0.73 -22.99
N ILE A 47 -12.24 -1.51 -22.04
CA ILE A 47 -11.11 -2.41 -22.26
C ILE A 47 -11.49 -3.53 -23.24
N GLU A 48 -12.72 -4.03 -23.17
CA GLU A 48 -13.20 -5.03 -24.11
C GLU A 48 -13.29 -4.47 -25.53
N LYS A 49 -13.92 -3.29 -25.70
CA LYS A 49 -14.14 -2.66 -27.01
C LYS A 49 -12.88 -2.09 -27.65
N TYR A 50 -12.00 -1.44 -26.88
CA TYR A 50 -10.87 -0.67 -27.44
C TYR A 50 -9.50 -1.19 -27.01
N GLY A 51 -9.43 -2.22 -26.16
CA GLY A 51 -8.17 -2.72 -25.59
C GLY A 51 -7.60 -1.84 -24.46
N SER A 52 -7.92 -0.54 -24.45
CA SER A 52 -7.51 0.44 -23.42
C SER A 52 -8.69 1.16 -22.79
N ALA A 53 -8.65 1.38 -21.48
CA ALA A 53 -9.63 2.18 -20.75
C ALA A 53 -9.43 3.71 -20.91
N PHE A 54 -8.40 4.14 -21.63
CA PHE A 54 -8.07 5.55 -21.80
C PHE A 54 -7.58 5.82 -23.23
N ALA A 55 -7.80 7.03 -23.72
CA ALA A 55 -7.40 7.44 -25.08
C ALA A 55 -6.08 8.23 -25.10
N ASP A 56 -5.77 8.93 -24.01
CA ASP A 56 -4.67 9.90 -23.94
C ASP A 56 -3.34 9.25 -23.50
N PRO A 57 -2.26 9.27 -24.31
CA PRO A 57 -0.94 8.76 -23.94
C PRO A 57 -0.33 9.45 -22.71
N MET A 58 -0.71 10.68 -22.37
CA MET A 58 -0.17 11.36 -21.19
C MET A 58 -0.70 10.78 -19.87
N LYS A 59 -1.77 9.97 -19.92
CA LYS A 59 -2.42 9.38 -18.74
C LYS A 59 -1.90 7.99 -18.36
N GLY A 60 -1.00 7.43 -19.17
CA GLY A 60 -0.40 6.11 -18.94
C GLY A 60 0.45 5.64 -20.12
N ALA A 61 1.25 4.59 -19.91
CA ALA A 61 2.11 4.05 -20.97
C ALA A 61 1.29 3.53 -22.16
N GLU A 62 1.83 3.65 -23.38
CA GLU A 62 1.13 3.29 -24.63
C GLU A 62 0.65 1.83 -24.66
N GLY A 63 1.37 0.92 -24.00
CA GLY A 63 0.98 -0.49 -23.89
C GLY A 63 0.09 -0.82 -22.68
N GLU A 64 -0.30 0.14 -21.85
CA GLU A 64 -1.09 -0.14 -20.64
C GLU A 64 -2.61 -0.07 -20.90
N ALA A 65 -3.35 -0.98 -20.28
CA ALA A 65 -4.82 -1.04 -20.41
C ALA A 65 -5.54 -0.05 -19.47
N LEU A 66 -4.89 0.40 -18.40
CA LEU A 66 -5.46 1.27 -17.37
C LEU A 66 -4.55 2.48 -17.12
N SER A 67 -5.14 3.67 -17.08
CA SER A 67 -4.43 4.89 -16.69
C SER A 67 -3.97 4.86 -15.23
N GLY A 68 -2.98 5.67 -14.89
CA GLY A 68 -2.47 5.76 -13.51
C GLY A 68 -3.56 6.11 -12.48
N LEU A 69 -4.48 7.02 -12.84
CA LEU A 69 -5.61 7.40 -11.98
C LEU A 69 -6.62 6.26 -11.80
N GLN A 70 -6.94 5.52 -12.87
CA GLN A 70 -7.81 4.35 -12.78
C GLN A 70 -7.21 3.28 -11.86
N GLN A 71 -5.90 3.07 -11.94
CA GLN A 71 -5.22 2.14 -11.03
C GLN A 71 -5.25 2.60 -9.57
N LEU A 72 -5.10 3.90 -9.31
CA LEU A 72 -5.26 4.44 -7.97
C LEU A 72 -6.69 4.27 -7.46
N LYS A 73 -7.69 4.49 -8.33
CA LYS A 73 -9.09 4.30 -7.98
C LYS A 73 -9.42 2.83 -7.68
N LEU A 74 -8.91 1.88 -8.48
CA LEU A 74 -9.05 0.45 -8.18
C LEU A 74 -8.43 0.08 -6.84
N LYS A 75 -7.25 0.61 -6.51
CA LYS A 75 -6.64 0.39 -5.19
C LYS A 75 -7.46 0.98 -4.04
N GLN A 76 -8.16 2.09 -4.26
CA GLN A 76 -9.07 2.67 -3.27
C GLN A 76 -10.30 1.77 -3.09
N ILE A 77 -10.91 1.31 -4.20
CA ILE A 77 -12.03 0.35 -4.20
C ILE A 77 -11.61 -0.93 -3.47
N ASP A 78 -10.46 -1.52 -3.79
CA ASP A 78 -9.95 -2.72 -3.13
C ASP A 78 -9.75 -2.53 -1.61
N LYS A 79 -9.28 -1.36 -1.19
CA LYS A 79 -9.11 -1.03 0.24
C LYS A 79 -10.47 -0.88 0.93
N LYS A 80 -11.41 -0.21 0.28
CA LYS A 80 -12.77 0.00 0.78
C LYS A 80 -13.52 -1.32 0.90
N ALA A 81 -13.49 -2.14 -0.15
CA ALA A 81 -14.08 -3.49 -0.17
C ALA A 81 -13.48 -4.41 0.90
N ARG A 82 -12.20 -4.24 1.25
CA ARG A 82 -11.53 -4.97 2.34
C ARG A 82 -11.77 -4.39 3.74
N GLY A 83 -12.60 -3.35 3.88
CA GLY A 83 -12.86 -2.68 5.16
C GLY A 83 -11.63 -1.95 5.74
N LYS A 84 -10.58 -1.72 4.94
CA LYS A 84 -9.40 -0.97 5.38
C LYS A 84 -9.62 0.49 5.05
N GLU A 85 -9.95 1.29 6.06
CA GLU A 85 -10.06 2.73 5.91
C GLU A 85 -8.80 3.28 5.21
N PRO A 86 -8.96 4.21 4.26
CA PRO A 86 -7.83 4.81 3.57
C PRO A 86 -7.03 5.59 4.59
N LYS A 87 -6.02 4.94 5.18
CA LYS A 87 -5.00 5.61 5.97
C LYS A 87 -4.41 6.65 5.03
N GLY A 88 -4.77 7.92 5.25
CA GLY A 88 -4.29 9.05 4.47
C GLY A 88 -2.78 8.99 4.34
N PHE A 89 -2.22 9.68 3.35
CA PHE A 89 -0.79 9.73 3.02
C PHE A 89 0.07 10.16 4.23
N LYS A 90 0.20 9.30 5.24
CA LYS A 90 1.15 9.44 6.32
C LYS A 90 2.46 9.04 5.68
N ALA A 91 3.20 10.05 5.24
CA ALA A 91 4.60 9.93 4.90
C ALA A 91 5.24 9.08 6.00
N LYS A 92 5.64 7.85 5.66
CA LYS A 92 6.46 7.07 6.58
C LYS A 92 7.71 7.94 6.76
N LYS A 93 7.92 8.46 7.98
CA LYS A 93 9.15 9.18 8.33
C LYS A 93 10.30 8.33 7.78
N PRO A 94 11.22 8.87 6.96
CA PRO A 94 12.41 8.13 6.57
C PRO A 94 13.11 7.74 7.88
N MET A 95 13.19 6.44 8.11
CA MET A 95 13.84 5.85 9.26
C MET A 95 15.34 6.14 9.15
N GLY A 96 15.81 7.28 9.68
CA GLY A 96 17.23 7.63 9.60
C GLY A 96 17.63 9.09 9.82
N GLN A 97 16.72 10.07 9.79
CA GLN A 97 17.09 11.46 10.10
C GLN A 97 17.18 11.68 11.62
N GLN A 98 18.34 11.31 12.17
CA GLN A 98 18.75 11.80 13.49
C GLN A 98 18.79 13.32 13.43
N ARG A 99 17.96 13.97 14.26
CA ARG A 99 17.96 15.41 14.46
C ARG A 99 19.32 15.79 15.05
N GLN A 100 20.21 16.38 14.26
CA GLN A 100 21.33 17.11 14.84
C GLN A 100 20.74 18.28 15.65
N ALA A 101 21.12 18.38 16.91
CA ALA A 101 20.69 19.46 17.79
C ALA A 101 21.24 20.80 17.27
N PRO A 102 20.45 21.88 17.27
CA PRO A 102 20.99 23.20 16.92
C PRO A 102 22.01 23.64 17.98
N PRO A 103 23.13 24.29 17.59
CA PRO A 103 24.12 24.78 18.54
C PRO A 103 23.51 25.91 19.37
N ARG A 104 23.71 25.86 20.69
CA ARG A 104 23.33 26.92 21.63
C ARG A 104 24.13 28.19 21.29
N ALA A 105 23.46 29.16 20.67
CA ALA A 105 23.95 30.53 20.59
C ALA A 105 23.41 31.35 21.76
N ARG A 106 24.28 32.22 22.28
CA ARG A 106 24.21 32.93 23.55
C ARG A 106 23.22 34.10 23.53
N GLU A 107 22.81 34.43 24.74
CA GLU A 107 22.05 35.58 25.26
C GLU A 107 22.40 36.92 24.61
N ASP A 108 21.38 37.76 24.33
CA ASP A 108 21.22 39.12 24.87
C ASP A 108 20.14 39.90 24.08
N VAL A 109 19.12 40.42 24.79
CA VAL A 109 18.45 41.72 24.63
C VAL A 109 17.18 41.71 25.50
N ILE A 110 17.18 42.61 26.48
CA ILE A 110 16.15 42.87 27.48
C ILE A 110 15.11 43.83 26.88
N GLU A 111 13.81 43.52 26.92
CA GLU A 111 12.77 44.50 27.31
C GLU A 111 11.38 43.88 27.53
N THR A 112 10.79 44.24 28.68
CA THR A 112 9.35 44.19 29.05
C THR A 112 8.77 42.87 29.56
N PRO A 113 8.44 42.73 30.87
CA PRO A 113 7.68 41.59 31.40
C PRO A 113 6.15 41.81 31.26
N PRO A 114 5.41 40.97 30.52
CA PRO A 114 3.95 40.88 30.66
C PRO A 114 3.55 40.03 31.90
N PRO A 115 2.40 40.33 32.53
CA PRO A 115 1.96 39.71 33.80
C PRO A 115 1.77 38.18 33.71
N PRO A 116 2.05 37.42 34.79
CA PRO A 116 2.07 35.96 34.74
C PRO A 116 0.66 35.35 34.66
N GLU A 117 0.36 34.68 33.55
CA GLU A 117 -0.78 33.76 33.44
C GLU A 117 -0.54 32.50 34.31
N PRO A 118 -1.57 31.94 34.97
CA PRO A 118 -1.42 30.75 35.81
C PRO A 118 -0.92 29.53 35.00
N PRO A 119 0.03 28.74 35.54
CA PRO A 119 0.64 27.64 34.81
C PRO A 119 -0.37 26.52 34.54
N LYS A 120 -0.61 26.22 33.26
CA LYS A 120 -1.37 25.04 32.82
C LYS A 120 -0.64 23.78 33.32
N PRO A 121 -1.34 22.79 33.91
CA PRO A 121 -0.69 21.60 34.46
C PRO A 121 0.02 20.81 33.34
N ALA A 122 1.34 20.69 33.46
CA ALA A 122 2.15 19.89 32.55
C ALA A 122 1.73 18.41 32.70
N LYS A 123 1.22 17.82 31.61
CA LYS A 123 0.95 16.38 31.55
C LYS A 123 2.29 15.65 31.70
N THR A 124 2.54 15.07 32.87
CA THR A 124 3.71 14.24 33.14
C THR A 124 3.71 13.05 32.18
N ARG A 125 4.61 13.06 31.20
CA ARG A 125 4.83 11.90 30.35
C ARG A 125 5.56 10.85 31.20
N PRO A 126 5.11 9.59 31.25
CA PRO A 126 5.80 8.57 32.02
C PRO A 126 7.23 8.41 31.50
N ALA A 127 8.18 8.29 32.41
CA ALA A 127 9.59 8.09 32.09
C ALA A 127 9.74 6.79 31.28
N LEU A 128 10.37 6.89 30.11
CA LEU A 128 10.64 5.73 29.27
C LEU A 128 11.78 4.95 29.91
N VAL A 129 11.44 3.89 30.62
CA VAL A 129 12.42 2.95 31.19
C VAL A 129 13.11 2.17 30.07
N PRO A 130 14.44 2.05 30.10
CA PRO A 130 15.18 1.25 29.13
C PRO A 130 14.83 -0.24 29.27
N ALA A 131 14.69 -0.92 28.14
CA ALA A 131 14.28 -2.32 28.06
C ALA A 131 15.20 -3.30 28.84
N ALA A 132 16.43 -2.87 29.17
CA ALA A 132 17.36 -3.63 30.00
C ALA A 132 16.87 -3.86 31.44
N GLY A 133 15.88 -3.09 31.92
CA GLY A 133 15.28 -3.25 33.25
C GLY A 133 14.05 -4.16 33.30
N LEU A 134 13.58 -4.69 32.17
CA LEU A 134 12.48 -5.65 32.14
C LEU A 134 13.00 -7.05 32.49
N ALA A 135 12.94 -7.40 33.77
CA ALA A 135 13.14 -8.77 34.22
C ALA A 135 12.03 -9.67 33.64
N GLY A 136 12.37 -10.48 32.64
CA GLY A 136 11.56 -11.63 32.22
C GLY A 136 10.93 -11.51 30.83
N THR A 137 11.70 -11.83 29.80
CA THR A 137 11.15 -12.51 28.62
C THR A 137 12.04 -13.70 28.32
N GLY A 138 11.56 -14.89 28.67
CA GLY A 138 12.26 -16.15 28.47
C GLY A 138 12.67 -16.37 27.02
N ASN A 139 13.74 -17.15 26.86
CA ASN A 139 14.28 -17.62 25.59
C ASN A 139 13.18 -18.08 24.62
N VAL A 140 12.86 -17.25 23.63
CA VAL A 140 12.11 -17.70 22.46
C VAL A 140 13.12 -18.32 21.50
N THR A 141 13.34 -19.63 21.63
CA THR A 141 14.17 -20.39 20.70
C THR A 141 13.58 -20.26 19.30
N ALA A 142 14.27 -19.54 18.41
CA ALA A 142 13.89 -19.46 17.01
C ALA A 142 13.91 -20.86 16.39
N LEU A 143 12.75 -21.39 15.98
CA LEU A 143 12.67 -22.63 15.21
C LEU A 143 13.41 -22.42 13.88
N ARG A 144 14.64 -22.92 13.79
CA ARG A 144 15.40 -22.95 12.54
C ARG A 144 14.67 -23.89 11.58
N ARG A 145 13.90 -23.33 10.65
CA ARG A 145 13.30 -24.11 9.56
C ARG A 145 14.43 -24.63 8.67
N ALA A 146 14.59 -25.95 8.61
CA ALA A 146 15.57 -26.59 7.75
C ALA A 146 15.27 -26.25 6.27
N LYS A 147 16.31 -25.89 5.51
CA LYS A 147 16.19 -25.58 4.09
C LYS A 147 15.81 -26.86 3.33
N PRO A 148 14.83 -26.83 2.41
CA PRO A 148 14.50 -28.01 1.62
C PRO A 148 15.67 -28.37 0.70
N ARG A 149 15.99 -29.68 0.64
CA ARG A 149 16.97 -30.23 -0.31
C ARG A 149 16.23 -30.70 -1.56
N LEU A 150 16.64 -30.18 -2.72
CA LEU A 150 16.15 -30.61 -4.02
C LEU A 150 16.83 -31.94 -4.39
N THR A 151 16.08 -33.03 -4.45
CA THR A 151 16.54 -34.28 -5.06
C THR A 151 16.06 -34.34 -6.50
N VAL A 152 17.02 -34.38 -7.43
CA VAL A 152 16.75 -34.60 -8.86
C VAL A 152 16.53 -36.10 -9.06
N ILE A 153 15.30 -36.49 -9.39
CA ILE A 153 14.99 -37.87 -9.74
C ILE A 153 15.52 -38.11 -11.17
N GLN A 154 16.68 -38.74 -11.29
CA GLN A 154 17.17 -39.27 -12.57
C GLN A 154 16.36 -40.53 -12.90
N GLY A 155 15.39 -40.40 -13.80
CA GLY A 155 14.61 -41.56 -14.24
C GLY A 155 13.33 -41.21 -14.98
N GLY A 156 13.44 -40.50 -16.09
CA GLY A 156 12.34 -40.24 -17.01
C GLY A 156 12.76 -40.47 -18.46
N ALA A 157 13.52 -41.54 -18.71
CA ALA A 157 13.91 -41.94 -20.05
C ALA A 157 12.69 -42.47 -20.80
N LYS A 158 12.29 -41.72 -21.84
CA LYS A 158 11.69 -42.13 -23.12
C LYS A 158 10.85 -43.41 -23.11
N LYS A 159 9.54 -43.26 -23.26
CA LYS A 159 8.70 -44.27 -23.90
C LYS A 159 8.42 -43.84 -25.35
N THR A 160 9.36 -44.19 -26.22
CA THR A 160 9.08 -44.46 -27.63
C THR A 160 8.62 -45.91 -27.71
N GLU A 161 7.47 -46.19 -28.33
CA GLU A 161 7.23 -47.31 -29.26
C GLU A 161 5.73 -47.55 -29.52
N ASN A 162 5.45 -47.70 -30.82
CA ASN A 162 4.26 -48.20 -31.54
C ASN A 162 2.87 -47.61 -31.23
#